data_AF-A0AA35RAS3-F1
#
_entry.id   AF-A0AA35RAS3-F1
#
_cell.length_a   1.000
_cell.length_b   1.000
_cell.length_c   1.000
_cell.angle_alpha   90.00
_cell.angle_beta   90.00
_cell.angle_gamma   90.00
#
_symmetry.space_group_name_H-M   'P 1'
#
loop_
_entity.id
_entity.type
_entity.pdbx_description
1 polymer ?
#
loop_
_entity_poly.entity_id
_entity_poly.type
_entity_poly.pdbx_seq_one_letter_code
_entity_poly.pdbx_strand_id
1 'polypeptide(L)'
;MASETGVLDVPPEKVLLKDRIHPGRMFMLDTDEGRLVDDAELKSAIAAQRPYGEWLRENRVSLDDLPEVPQQPTLSRDILLARQVAFGYTLEDLRMIMEPMAETGTEPIGSMGNDTPLAVLSEQSPVLFNYFKQLFAQVSNPPLDAIREELVTSLESRVGSEGNLFSETPGQCRTLRVKRPVLTNAELEKMRRIDMPGLKAKTIRTLFTTDENDGALARAVRRICEEAYEAVQEGNTIIILSDRGVDVYNAPIPSLLAVAGVHHHLIRQGVRTKVS
;
A
#
# COMPACT_ATOMS: atom_id res chain seq x y z
N MET A 1 -2.73 -10.51 -36.81
CA MET A 1 -3.01 -10.93 -35.41
C MET A 1 -4.47 -10.62 -35.10
N ALA A 2 -5.17 -11.50 -34.39
CA ALA A 2 -6.56 -11.28 -33.99
C ALA A 2 -6.84 -11.97 -32.65
N SER A 3 -7.96 -11.61 -32.01
CA SER A 3 -8.40 -12.24 -30.75
C SER A 3 -8.73 -13.72 -30.91
N GLU A 4 -9.00 -14.17 -32.13
CA GLU A 4 -9.37 -15.54 -32.47
C GLU A 4 -8.56 -16.04 -33.67
N THR A 5 -8.43 -17.36 -33.79
CA THR A 5 -7.79 -17.99 -34.94
C THR A 5 -8.81 -18.28 -36.04
N GLY A 6 -8.42 -18.12 -37.31
CA GLY A 6 -9.31 -18.42 -38.45
C GLY A 6 -10.08 -17.22 -38.99
N VAL A 7 -9.76 -16.00 -38.53
CA VAL A 7 -10.34 -14.74 -39.06
C VAL A 7 -9.92 -14.42 -40.49
N LEU A 8 -8.83 -15.02 -40.97
CA LEU A 8 -8.31 -14.88 -42.33
C LEU A 8 -8.09 -16.26 -42.92
N ASP A 9 -8.53 -16.45 -44.15
CA ASP A 9 -8.33 -17.69 -44.89
C ASP A 9 -6.92 -17.69 -45.52
N VAL A 10 -6.02 -18.47 -44.93
CA VAL A 10 -4.63 -18.62 -45.37
C VAL A 10 -4.39 -20.11 -45.64
N PRO A 11 -3.99 -20.49 -46.88
CA PRO A 11 -3.68 -21.88 -47.20
C PRO A 11 -2.64 -22.47 -46.22
N PRO A 12 -2.87 -23.68 -45.65
CA PRO A 12 -1.97 -24.27 -44.66
C PRO A 12 -0.52 -24.38 -45.13
N GLU A 13 -0.29 -24.62 -46.42
CA GLU A 13 1.05 -24.72 -47.02
C GLU A 13 1.86 -23.41 -46.92
N LYS A 14 1.19 -22.26 -46.75
CA LYS A 14 1.81 -20.94 -46.63
C LYS A 14 2.03 -20.50 -45.18
N VAL A 15 1.62 -21.30 -44.20
CA VAL A 15 1.74 -20.96 -42.78
C VAL A 15 3.12 -21.39 -42.26
N LEU A 16 4.00 -20.42 -42.03
CA LEU A 16 5.32 -20.67 -41.45
C LEU A 16 5.25 -20.94 -39.93
N LEU A 17 4.43 -20.17 -39.21
CA LEU A 17 4.28 -20.24 -37.75
C LEU A 17 2.84 -19.97 -37.35
N LYS A 18 2.31 -20.76 -36.42
CA LYS A 18 1.03 -20.53 -35.77
C LYS A 18 1.25 -20.52 -34.26
N ASP A 19 1.10 -19.35 -33.65
CA ASP A 19 1.39 -19.14 -32.24
C ASP A 19 0.39 -18.16 -31.59
N ARG A 20 0.47 -18.00 -30.26
CA ARG A 20 -0.35 -17.09 -29.46
C ARG A 20 0.53 -16.27 -28.50
N ILE A 21 0.01 -15.14 -28.04
CA ILE A 21 0.67 -14.38 -26.96
C ILE A 21 0.44 -15.06 -25.62
N HIS A 22 1.52 -15.23 -24.85
CA HIS A 22 1.52 -15.72 -23.48
C HIS A 22 1.57 -14.55 -22.48
N PRO A 23 1.21 -14.76 -21.20
CA PRO A 23 1.27 -13.72 -20.17
C PRO A 23 2.62 -12.99 -20.16
N GLY A 24 2.57 -11.67 -20.29
CA GLY A 24 3.75 -10.79 -20.27
C GLY A 24 4.67 -10.86 -21.49
N ARG A 25 4.36 -11.67 -22.52
CA ARG A 25 5.13 -11.71 -23.77
C ARG A 25 4.66 -10.64 -24.76
N MET A 26 5.59 -10.13 -25.54
CA MET A 26 5.36 -9.15 -26.60
C MET A 26 6.18 -9.50 -27.85
N PHE A 27 5.80 -8.93 -28.98
CA PHE A 27 6.60 -8.94 -30.21
C PHE A 27 6.34 -7.62 -30.94
N MET A 28 7.25 -7.23 -31.82
CA MET A 28 7.13 -6.00 -32.61
C MET A 28 7.38 -6.31 -34.08
N LEU A 29 6.59 -5.73 -34.98
CA LEU A 29 6.93 -5.69 -36.40
C LEU A 29 7.72 -4.40 -36.64
N ASP A 30 9.00 -4.54 -36.93
CA ASP A 30 9.83 -3.42 -37.36
C ASP A 30 9.65 -3.23 -38.87
N THR A 31 9.04 -2.12 -39.27
CA THR A 31 8.74 -1.82 -40.68
C THR A 31 9.96 -1.32 -41.46
N ASP A 32 10.95 -0.76 -40.77
CA ASP A 32 12.16 -0.23 -41.40
C ASP A 32 13.14 -1.38 -41.68
N GLU A 33 13.29 -2.30 -40.72
CA GLU A 33 14.07 -3.52 -40.89
C GLU A 33 13.30 -4.64 -41.61
N GLY A 34 11.98 -4.50 -41.76
CA GLY A 34 11.10 -5.44 -42.45
C GLY A 34 11.01 -6.81 -41.76
N ARG A 35 11.17 -6.86 -40.44
CA ARG A 35 11.23 -8.13 -39.67
C ARG A 35 10.39 -8.10 -38.40
N LEU A 36 10.09 -9.30 -37.89
CA LEU A 36 9.53 -9.48 -36.56
C LEU A 36 10.65 -9.54 -35.52
N VAL A 37 10.55 -8.70 -34.50
CA VAL A 37 11.40 -8.68 -33.30
C VAL A 37 10.66 -9.44 -32.20
N ASP A 38 11.31 -10.44 -31.62
CA ASP A 38 10.73 -11.28 -30.58
C ASP A 38 10.77 -10.61 -29.19
N ASP A 39 10.13 -11.28 -28.22
CA ASP A 39 10.01 -10.81 -26.83
C ASP A 39 11.38 -10.59 -26.15
N ALA A 40 12.31 -11.53 -26.35
CA ALA A 40 13.57 -11.57 -25.64
C ALA A 40 14.53 -10.51 -26.18
N GLU A 41 14.60 -10.37 -27.50
CA GLU A 41 15.37 -9.33 -28.17
C GLU A 41 14.85 -7.94 -27.78
N LEU A 42 13.53 -7.71 -27.86
CA LEU A 42 12.92 -6.42 -27.57
C LEU A 42 13.18 -5.99 -26.12
N LYS A 43 12.93 -6.88 -25.15
CA LYS A 43 13.15 -6.57 -23.73
C LYS A 43 14.62 -6.39 -23.41
N SER A 44 15.51 -7.17 -24.03
CA SER A 44 16.96 -7.03 -23.83
C SER A 44 17.48 -5.70 -24.35
N ALA A 45 17.00 -5.27 -25.53
CA ALA A 45 17.35 -3.97 -26.10
C ALA A 45 16.91 -2.83 -25.18
N ILE A 46 15.68 -2.86 -24.67
CA ILE A 46 15.15 -1.85 -23.72
C ILE A 46 15.94 -1.86 -22.40
N ALA A 47 16.18 -3.04 -21.83
CA ALA A 47 16.92 -3.19 -20.57
C ALA A 47 18.39 -2.72 -20.68
N ALA A 48 18.97 -2.72 -21.87
CA ALA A 48 20.33 -2.27 -22.12
C ALA A 48 20.46 -0.74 -22.38
N GLN A 49 19.35 0.01 -22.50
CA GLN A 49 19.41 1.45 -22.80
C GLN A 49 20.08 2.29 -21.71
N ARG A 50 19.98 1.83 -20.45
CA ARG A 50 20.53 2.48 -19.26
C ARG A 50 21.01 1.41 -18.26
N PRO A 51 21.94 1.76 -17.34
CA PRO A 51 22.42 0.82 -16.33
C PRO A 51 21.42 0.68 -15.16
N TYR A 52 20.19 0.24 -15.46
CA TYR A 52 19.10 0.13 -14.47
C TYR A 52 19.49 -0.72 -13.25
N GLY A 53 20.25 -1.79 -13.46
CA GLY A 53 20.74 -2.65 -12.38
C GLY A 53 21.71 -1.94 -11.43
N GLU A 54 22.53 -1.02 -11.94
CA GLU A 54 23.43 -0.20 -11.12
C GLU A 54 22.63 0.85 -10.34
N TRP A 55 21.71 1.55 -11.01
CA TRP A 55 20.84 2.54 -10.37
C TRP A 55 20.06 1.95 -9.20
N LEU A 56 19.48 0.76 -9.37
CA LEU A 56 18.76 0.04 -8.32
C LEU A 56 19.68 -0.37 -7.17
N ARG A 57 20.90 -0.83 -7.45
CA ARG A 57 21.84 -1.29 -6.41
C ARG A 57 22.35 -0.14 -5.56
N GLU A 58 22.58 1.02 -6.16
CA GLU A 58 23.18 2.18 -5.49
C GLU A 58 22.17 3.05 -4.73
N ASN A 59 20.90 3.07 -5.18
CA ASN A 59 19.93 4.04 -4.67
C ASN A 59 18.79 3.40 -3.86
N ARG A 60 18.48 2.12 -4.05
CA ARG A 60 17.37 1.46 -3.34
C ARG A 60 17.82 1.08 -1.93
N VAL A 61 17.05 1.50 -0.93
CA VAL A 61 17.26 1.12 0.47
C VAL A 61 16.27 0.02 0.83
N SER A 62 16.72 -1.11 1.38
CA SER A 62 15.81 -2.11 1.94
C SER A 62 15.55 -1.82 3.42
N LEU A 63 14.32 -2.00 3.89
CA LEU A 63 13.99 -1.87 5.31
C LEU A 63 14.84 -2.81 6.20
N ASP A 64 15.16 -4.00 5.69
CA ASP A 64 16.00 -4.99 6.36
C ASP A 64 17.46 -4.54 6.56
N ASP A 65 17.95 -3.64 5.70
CA ASP A 65 19.34 -3.16 5.72
C ASP A 65 19.53 -1.97 6.67
N LEU A 66 18.43 -1.44 7.23
CA LEU A 66 18.49 -0.32 8.17
C LEU A 66 18.98 -0.77 9.56
N PRO A 67 19.67 0.13 10.30
CA PRO A 67 20.18 -0.17 11.63
C PRO A 67 19.11 -0.72 12.57
N GLU A 68 19.49 -1.70 13.39
CA GLU A 68 18.60 -2.21 14.42
C GLU A 68 18.23 -1.14 15.44
N VAL A 69 16.98 -1.22 15.89
CA VAL A 69 16.42 -0.30 16.89
C VAL A 69 16.14 -1.05 18.18
N PRO A 70 16.33 -0.42 19.35
CA PRO A 70 15.98 -1.04 20.62
C PRO A 70 14.52 -1.48 20.63
N GLN A 71 14.24 -2.62 21.27
CA GLN A 71 12.87 -3.06 21.49
C GLN A 71 12.08 -1.99 22.23
N GLN A 72 10.87 -1.73 21.73
CA GLN A 72 9.92 -0.85 22.40
C GLN A 72 9.44 -1.52 23.71
N PRO A 73 9.26 -0.74 24.78
CA PRO A 73 8.79 -1.29 26.05
C PRO A 73 7.38 -1.90 25.89
N THR A 74 7.16 -3.02 26.57
CA THR A 74 5.85 -3.66 26.65
C THR A 74 4.87 -2.74 27.38
N LEU A 75 3.65 -2.64 26.86
CA LEU A 75 2.58 -1.90 27.52
C LEU A 75 2.16 -2.62 28.80
N SER A 76 1.85 -1.86 29.85
CA SER A 76 1.20 -2.44 31.03
C SER A 76 -0.20 -2.95 30.65
N ARG A 77 -0.68 -3.95 31.39
CA ARG A 77 -1.99 -4.57 31.14
C ARG A 77 -3.14 -3.56 31.18
N ASP A 78 -3.09 -2.62 32.12
CA ASP A 78 -4.14 -1.62 32.30
C ASP A 78 -4.18 -0.63 31.13
N ILE A 79 -3.01 -0.20 30.64
CA ILE A 79 -2.92 0.70 29.47
C ILE A 79 -3.38 -0.03 28.21
N LEU A 80 -3.01 -1.31 28.06
CA LEU A 80 -3.45 -2.12 26.93
C LEU A 80 -4.98 -2.26 26.90
N LEU A 81 -5.59 -2.60 28.04
CA LEU A 81 -7.03 -2.75 28.15
C LEU A 81 -7.76 -1.43 27.88
N ALA A 82 -7.30 -0.32 28.45
CA ALA A 82 -7.89 1.00 28.20
C ALA A 82 -7.85 1.38 26.71
N ARG A 83 -6.75 1.07 26.01
CA ARG A 83 -6.64 1.29 24.57
C ARG A 83 -7.55 0.38 23.76
N GLN A 84 -7.61 -0.91 24.09
CA GLN A 84 -8.52 -1.85 23.43
C GLN A 84 -9.96 -1.34 23.48
N VAL A 85 -10.41 -0.86 24.64
CA VAL A 85 -11.73 -0.24 24.81
C VAL A 85 -11.86 1.04 23.97
N ALA A 86 -10.87 1.93 24.00
CA ALA A 86 -10.90 3.18 23.22
C ALA A 86 -11.00 2.96 21.70
N PHE A 87 -10.44 1.86 21.19
CA PHE A 87 -10.51 1.48 19.77
C PHE A 87 -11.66 0.51 19.43
N GLY A 88 -12.51 0.17 20.41
CA GLY A 88 -13.68 -0.67 20.19
C GLY A 88 -13.40 -2.16 20.04
N TYR A 89 -12.25 -2.66 20.52
CA TYR A 89 -11.99 -4.10 20.56
C TYR A 89 -12.90 -4.79 21.57
N THR A 90 -13.55 -5.86 21.14
CA THR A 90 -14.38 -6.71 21.99
C THR A 90 -13.67 -8.00 22.38
N LEU A 91 -14.20 -8.70 23.39
CA LEU A 91 -13.70 -10.03 23.75
C LEU A 91 -13.88 -11.04 22.61
N GLU A 92 -14.93 -10.88 21.81
CA GLU A 92 -15.19 -11.72 20.64
C GLU A 92 -14.13 -11.48 19.56
N ASP A 93 -13.79 -10.23 19.24
CA ASP A 93 -12.71 -9.92 18.30
C ASP A 93 -11.39 -10.57 18.74
N LEU A 94 -11.08 -10.51 20.04
CA LEU A 94 -9.84 -11.09 20.56
C LEU A 94 -9.82 -12.63 20.47
N ARG A 95 -10.90 -13.30 20.88
CA ARG A 95 -10.95 -14.77 20.94
C ARG A 95 -11.26 -15.44 19.61
N MET A 96 -12.15 -14.85 18.83
CA MET A 96 -12.63 -15.45 17.57
C MET A 96 -11.76 -15.06 16.38
N ILE A 97 -11.06 -13.91 16.45
CA ILE A 97 -10.26 -13.39 15.34
C ILE A 97 -8.78 -13.37 15.67
N MET A 98 -8.38 -12.60 16.69
CA MET A 98 -6.96 -12.36 16.97
C MET A 98 -6.21 -13.61 17.46
N GLU A 99 -6.79 -14.37 18.37
CA GLU A 99 -6.19 -15.59 18.93
C GLU A 99 -5.93 -16.67 17.86
N PRO A 100 -6.91 -17.07 17.01
CA PRO A 100 -6.67 -18.00 15.92
C PRO A 100 -5.60 -17.51 14.93
N MET A 101 -5.64 -16.23 14.52
CA MET A 101 -4.62 -15.68 13.62
C MET A 101 -3.22 -15.76 14.21
N ALA A 102 -3.09 -15.56 15.52
CA ALA A 102 -1.81 -15.64 16.22
C ALA A 102 -1.30 -17.08 16.36
N GLU A 103 -2.19 -18.05 16.57
CA GLU A 103 -1.82 -19.46 16.74
C GLU A 103 -1.56 -20.20 15.42
N THR A 104 -2.43 -20.01 14.41
CA THR A 104 -2.38 -20.77 13.16
C THR A 104 -1.72 -20.00 12.00
N GLY A 105 -1.59 -18.68 12.12
CA GLY A 105 -1.11 -17.83 11.04
C GLY A 105 -2.10 -17.67 9.87
N THR A 106 -3.37 -18.05 10.07
CA THR A 106 -4.44 -17.94 9.07
C THR A 106 -5.63 -17.21 9.65
N GLU A 107 -6.42 -16.54 8.81
CA GLU A 107 -7.71 -15.99 9.24
C GLU A 107 -8.65 -17.11 9.73
N PRO A 108 -9.49 -16.87 10.74
CA PRO A 108 -10.46 -17.85 11.21
C PRO A 108 -11.53 -18.11 10.16
N ILE A 109 -11.96 -19.37 10.03
CA ILE A 109 -13.06 -19.75 9.14
C ILE A 109 -14.36 -19.77 9.95
N GLY A 110 -15.35 -19.00 9.50
CA GLY A 110 -16.72 -19.02 10.02
C GLY A 110 -17.70 -19.72 9.07
N SER A 111 -18.96 -19.77 9.47
CA SER A 111 -20.08 -20.24 8.64
C SER A 111 -21.33 -19.39 8.90
N MET A 112 -22.38 -19.62 8.12
CA MET A 112 -23.63 -18.84 8.11
C MET A 112 -23.46 -17.42 7.52
N GLY A 113 -24.60 -16.77 7.24
CA GLY A 113 -24.63 -15.39 6.77
C GLY A 113 -24.43 -14.38 7.90
N ASN A 114 -24.09 -13.15 7.53
CA ASN A 114 -24.01 -12.04 8.48
C ASN A 114 -25.42 -11.49 8.76
N ASP A 115 -25.94 -11.74 9.95
CA ASP A 115 -27.26 -11.26 10.43
C ASP A 115 -27.15 -9.98 11.28
N THR A 116 -25.98 -9.34 11.32
CA THR A 116 -25.81 -8.05 12.01
C THR A 116 -26.47 -6.92 11.21
N PRO A 117 -27.06 -5.91 11.89
CA PRO A 117 -27.54 -4.71 11.22
C PRO A 117 -26.44 -4.04 10.39
N LEU A 118 -26.84 -3.35 9.31
CA LEU A 118 -25.92 -2.47 8.60
C LEU A 118 -25.32 -1.46 9.59
N ALA A 119 -24.05 -1.09 9.42
CA ALA A 119 -23.33 -0.23 10.37
C ALA A 119 -24.09 1.08 10.69
N VAL A 120 -24.75 1.69 9.70
CA VAL A 120 -25.57 2.90 9.86
C VAL A 120 -26.85 2.70 10.68
N LEU A 121 -27.34 1.47 10.79
CA LEU A 121 -28.53 1.08 11.55
C LEU A 121 -28.16 0.42 12.90
N SER A 122 -26.87 0.23 13.17
CA SER A 122 -26.40 -0.40 14.40
C SER A 122 -26.57 0.55 15.57
N GLU A 123 -27.11 0.04 16.68
CA GLU A 123 -27.11 0.73 17.97
C GLU A 123 -25.76 0.59 18.71
N GLN A 124 -24.88 -0.29 18.22
CA GLN A 124 -23.55 -0.58 18.76
C GLN A 124 -22.50 0.15 17.92
N SER A 125 -22.11 1.36 18.34
CA SER A 125 -21.15 2.30 17.70
C SER A 125 -20.06 1.62 16.86
N PRO A 126 -20.32 1.30 15.58
CA PRO A 126 -19.43 0.44 14.82
C PRO A 126 -18.23 1.23 14.32
N VAL A 127 -17.08 0.56 14.25
CA VAL A 127 -15.85 1.17 13.72
C VAL A 127 -16.04 1.59 12.26
N LEU A 128 -15.32 2.63 11.84
CA LEU A 128 -15.47 3.23 10.52
C LEU A 128 -15.27 2.23 9.37
N PHE A 129 -14.44 1.21 9.56
CA PHE A 129 -14.21 0.14 8.58
C PHE A 129 -15.50 -0.63 8.21
N ASN A 130 -16.47 -0.76 9.12
CA ASN A 130 -17.70 -1.53 8.88
C ASN A 130 -18.63 -0.88 7.83
N TYR A 131 -18.44 0.41 7.56
CA TYR A 131 -19.17 1.16 6.53
C TYR A 131 -18.63 0.91 5.12
N PHE A 132 -17.41 0.40 4.98
CA PHE A 132 -16.79 0.11 3.68
C PHE A 132 -16.96 -1.36 3.35
N LYS A 133 -17.48 -1.65 2.16
CA LYS A 133 -17.65 -3.01 1.65
C LYS A 133 -16.65 -3.28 0.54
N GLN A 134 -16.00 -4.43 0.60
CA GLN A 134 -15.05 -4.85 -0.43
C GLN A 134 -15.80 -5.08 -1.74
N LEU A 135 -15.28 -4.50 -2.81
CA LEU A 135 -15.77 -4.79 -4.15
C LEU A 135 -15.12 -6.07 -4.65
N PHE A 136 -15.85 -6.84 -5.46
CA PHE A 136 -15.35 -8.04 -6.11
C PHE A 136 -15.76 -8.06 -7.58
N ALA A 137 -14.93 -8.68 -8.40
CA ALA A 137 -15.21 -8.85 -9.81
C ALA A 137 -16.17 -10.04 -10.02
N GLN A 138 -17.13 -9.88 -10.92
CA GLN A 138 -18.17 -10.90 -11.19
C GLN A 138 -18.09 -11.42 -12.62
N VAL A 139 -18.20 -10.51 -13.60
CA VAL A 139 -18.31 -10.86 -15.03
C VAL A 139 -17.29 -10.11 -15.88
N SER A 140 -17.07 -8.82 -15.59
CA SER A 140 -16.21 -7.94 -16.39
C SER A 140 -14.76 -8.43 -16.47
N ASN A 141 -14.27 -9.07 -15.41
CA ASN A 141 -12.93 -9.60 -15.29
C ASN A 141 -12.94 -10.73 -14.25
N PRO A 142 -12.16 -11.80 -14.45
CA PRO A 142 -12.10 -12.90 -13.49
C PRO A 142 -11.30 -12.49 -12.24
N PRO A 143 -11.67 -12.99 -11.04
CA PRO A 143 -10.82 -12.92 -9.86
C PRO A 143 -9.59 -13.84 -10.02
N LEU A 144 -8.50 -13.52 -9.35
CA LEU A 144 -7.29 -14.34 -9.28
C LEU A 144 -7.36 -15.33 -8.11
N ASP A 145 -6.80 -16.52 -8.29
CA ASP A 145 -6.58 -17.46 -7.17
C ASP A 145 -5.32 -17.07 -6.41
N ALA A 146 -5.48 -16.43 -5.25
CA ALA A 146 -4.36 -15.91 -4.46
C ALA A 146 -3.38 -16.99 -3.94
N ILE A 147 -3.77 -18.27 -3.94
CA ILE A 147 -2.93 -19.38 -3.47
C ILE A 147 -2.25 -20.05 -4.68
N ARG A 148 -3.00 -20.41 -5.71
CA ARG A 148 -2.46 -21.13 -6.88
C ARG A 148 -1.69 -20.22 -7.83
N GLU A 149 -2.05 -18.95 -7.88
CA GLU A 149 -1.43 -17.94 -8.74
C GLU A 149 -0.59 -16.93 -7.93
N GLU A 150 -0.14 -17.32 -6.73
CA GLU A 150 0.67 -16.45 -5.85
C GLU A 150 1.89 -15.85 -6.59
N LEU A 151 2.52 -16.63 -7.47
CA LEU A 151 3.71 -16.24 -8.26
C LEU A 151 3.51 -14.99 -9.14
N VAL A 152 2.28 -14.66 -9.52
CA VAL A 152 1.97 -13.45 -10.30
C VAL A 152 1.48 -12.28 -9.43
N THR A 153 1.45 -12.46 -8.11
CA THR A 153 1.06 -11.44 -7.13
C THR A 153 2.27 -10.92 -6.35
N SER A 154 2.17 -9.72 -5.79
CA SER A 154 3.21 -9.17 -4.91
C SER A 154 2.62 -8.19 -3.91
N LEU A 155 3.08 -8.28 -2.66
CA LEU A 155 2.81 -7.31 -1.60
C LEU A 155 3.97 -6.30 -1.42
N GLU A 156 5.03 -6.43 -2.22
CA GLU A 156 6.18 -5.52 -2.16
C GLU A 156 5.72 -4.10 -2.47
N SER A 157 6.11 -3.17 -1.61
CA SER A 157 5.78 -1.75 -1.72
C SER A 157 7.05 -0.90 -1.72
N ARG A 158 7.02 0.22 -2.43
CA ARG A 158 8.10 1.21 -2.46
C ARG A 158 7.60 2.47 -1.78
N VAL A 159 8.29 2.88 -0.72
CA VAL A 159 7.94 4.03 0.12
C VAL A 159 8.93 5.15 -0.16
N GLY A 160 8.44 6.35 -0.43
CA GLY A 160 9.23 7.54 -0.73
C GLY A 160 8.56 8.44 -1.77
N SER A 161 9.35 9.32 -2.37
CA SER A 161 8.89 10.19 -3.46
C SER A 161 8.95 9.47 -4.81
N GLU A 162 7.89 9.63 -5.60
CA GLU A 162 7.86 9.28 -7.01
C GLU A 162 8.49 10.41 -7.84
N GLY A 163 9.32 10.04 -8.83
CA GLY A 163 9.94 10.99 -9.75
C GLY A 163 9.09 11.28 -10.98
N ASN A 164 9.64 12.08 -11.90
CA ASN A 164 8.99 12.39 -13.18
C ASN A 164 8.91 11.14 -14.08
N LEU A 165 7.70 10.76 -14.51
CA LEU A 165 7.47 9.62 -15.39
C LEU A 165 8.19 9.73 -16.74
N PHE A 166 8.40 10.94 -17.25
CA PHE A 166 9.04 11.18 -18.56
C PHE A 166 10.57 11.25 -18.51
N SER A 167 11.16 11.05 -17.33
CA SER A 167 12.61 11.12 -17.13
C SER A 167 13.11 9.79 -16.60
N GLU A 168 14.26 9.34 -17.09
CA GLU A 168 14.95 8.15 -16.61
C GLU A 168 16.20 8.59 -15.85
N THR A 169 16.13 8.58 -14.52
CA THR A 169 17.22 9.05 -13.67
C THR A 169 17.45 8.10 -12.49
N PRO A 170 18.69 7.96 -12.00
CA PRO A 170 18.98 7.14 -10.81
C PRO A 170 18.24 7.63 -9.55
N GLY A 171 17.87 8.92 -9.49
CA GLY A 171 17.12 9.49 -8.38
C GLY A 171 15.76 8.83 -8.15
N GLN A 172 15.12 8.28 -9.18
CA GLN A 172 13.84 7.56 -9.06
C GLN A 172 13.96 6.23 -8.31
N CYS A 173 15.18 5.70 -8.21
CA CYS A 173 15.43 4.47 -7.45
C CYS A 173 15.62 4.72 -5.95
N ARG A 174 15.64 5.99 -5.50
CA ARG A 174 15.79 6.39 -4.08
C ARG A 174 14.50 6.20 -3.30
N THR A 175 14.10 4.94 -3.18
CA THR A 175 12.90 4.51 -2.46
C THR A 175 13.29 3.50 -1.38
N LEU A 176 12.52 3.47 -0.30
CA LEU A 176 12.57 2.43 0.70
C LEU A 176 11.73 1.24 0.23
N ARG A 177 12.39 0.11 -0.05
CA ARG A 177 11.71 -1.15 -0.38
C ARG A 177 11.22 -1.82 0.90
N VAL A 178 9.93 -2.13 0.92
CA VAL A 178 9.25 -2.86 1.98
C VAL A 178 8.61 -4.12 1.39
N LYS A 179 8.84 -5.28 2.01
CA LYS A 179 8.35 -6.58 1.51
C LYS A 179 6.82 -6.74 1.57
N ARG A 180 6.18 -6.06 2.52
CA ARG A 180 4.73 -6.17 2.81
C ARG A 180 4.22 -4.88 3.46
N PRO A 181 2.94 -4.53 3.33
CA PRO A 181 2.37 -3.33 3.94
C PRO A 181 2.23 -3.42 5.47
N VAL A 182 2.33 -4.63 6.05
CA VAL A 182 2.25 -4.85 7.50
C VAL A 182 3.63 -4.85 8.11
N LEU A 183 3.87 -3.86 8.98
CA LEU A 183 5.15 -3.66 9.66
C LEU A 183 5.03 -4.02 11.14
N THR A 184 6.07 -4.67 11.65
CA THR A 184 6.29 -4.84 13.09
C THR A 184 6.64 -3.50 13.74
N ASN A 185 6.54 -3.43 15.07
CA ASN A 185 6.94 -2.24 15.82
C ASN A 185 8.41 -1.87 15.58
N ALA A 186 9.31 -2.86 15.48
CA ALA A 186 10.73 -2.61 15.22
C ALA A 186 10.95 -2.04 13.80
N GLU A 187 10.32 -2.64 12.79
CA GLU A 187 10.37 -2.16 11.41
C GLU A 187 9.85 -0.72 11.26
N LEU A 188 8.73 -0.38 11.91
CA LEU A 188 8.20 0.99 11.91
C LEU A 188 9.16 1.98 12.59
N GLU A 189 9.83 1.58 13.66
CA GLU A 189 10.80 2.43 14.35
C GLU A 189 12.10 2.60 13.55
N LYS A 190 12.53 1.59 12.77
CA LYS A 190 13.58 1.77 11.76
C LYS A 190 13.17 2.84 10.75
N MET A 191 11.96 2.74 10.21
CA MET A 191 11.42 3.71 9.25
C MET A 191 11.34 5.14 9.83
N ARG A 192 10.91 5.29 11.08
CA ARG A 192 10.79 6.58 11.76
C ARG A 192 12.13 7.31 11.91
N ARG A 193 13.23 6.58 11.98
CA ARG A 193 14.59 7.12 12.19
C ARG A 193 15.34 7.38 10.89
N ILE A 194 14.74 7.12 9.73
CA ILE A 194 15.39 7.35 8.44
C ILE A 194 15.60 8.86 8.26
N ASP A 195 16.86 9.23 8.11
CA ASP A 195 17.31 10.57 7.73
C ASP A 195 18.47 10.43 6.73
N MET A 196 18.10 10.15 5.48
CA MET A 196 19.03 9.94 4.37
C MET A 196 18.65 10.87 3.20
N PRO A 197 19.57 11.22 2.29
CA PRO A 197 19.24 12.05 1.13
C PRO A 197 18.09 11.46 0.29
N GLY A 198 16.95 12.15 0.23
CA GLY A 198 15.75 11.71 -0.49
C GLY A 198 14.83 10.75 0.27
N LEU A 199 15.24 10.30 1.46
CA LEU A 199 14.43 9.46 2.35
C LEU A 199 14.42 10.07 3.74
N LYS A 200 13.32 10.74 4.09
CA LYS A 200 13.17 11.39 5.39
C LYS A 200 11.74 11.23 5.88
N ALA A 201 11.61 10.78 7.13
CA ALA A 201 10.32 10.50 7.74
C ALA A 201 9.88 11.61 8.70
N LYS A 202 8.59 11.98 8.64
CA LYS A 202 7.94 12.84 9.63
C LYS A 202 6.78 12.09 10.26
N THR A 203 6.68 12.14 11.58
CA THR A 203 5.51 11.61 12.29
C THR A 203 4.52 12.73 12.58
N ILE A 204 3.25 12.49 12.24
CA ILE A 204 2.13 13.38 12.50
C ILE A 204 1.19 12.69 13.48
N ARG A 205 0.91 13.37 14.58
CA ARG A 205 0.04 12.86 15.64
C ARG A 205 -1.43 13.01 15.25
N THR A 206 -2.14 11.89 15.08
CA THR A 206 -3.56 11.84 14.70
C THR A 206 -4.47 11.79 15.92
N LEU A 207 -4.21 12.65 16.90
CA LEU A 207 -5.01 12.78 18.11
C LEU A 207 -5.67 14.16 18.17
N PHE A 208 -6.78 14.27 18.89
CA PHE A 208 -7.47 15.53 19.15
C PHE A 208 -7.94 15.59 20.59
N THR A 209 -7.99 16.81 21.14
CA THR A 209 -8.44 17.02 22.51
C THR A 209 -9.93 16.78 22.63
N THR A 210 -10.33 16.01 23.64
CA THR A 210 -11.73 15.80 24.01
C THR A 210 -12.21 17.00 24.82
N ASP A 211 -12.44 18.13 24.16
CA ASP A 211 -13.12 19.29 24.74
C ASP A 211 -14.63 19.23 24.44
N GLU A 212 -15.42 19.99 25.19
CA GLU A 212 -16.88 20.11 24.97
C GLU A 212 -17.22 20.96 23.73
N ASN A 213 -16.22 21.36 22.94
CA ASN A 213 -16.40 22.23 21.80
C ASN A 213 -16.72 21.45 20.52
N ASP A 214 -17.84 21.78 19.90
CA ASP A 214 -18.22 21.21 18.61
C ASP A 214 -17.11 21.35 17.55
N GLY A 215 -16.95 20.31 16.72
CA GLY A 215 -16.04 20.32 15.58
C GLY A 215 -14.56 20.06 15.90
N ALA A 216 -14.21 19.58 17.10
CA ALA A 216 -12.84 19.21 17.45
C ALA A 216 -12.19 18.24 16.44
N LEU A 217 -12.92 17.18 16.05
CA LEU A 217 -12.48 16.23 15.04
C LEU A 217 -12.23 16.90 13.68
N ALA A 218 -13.13 17.77 13.23
CA ALA A 218 -12.99 18.47 11.94
C ALA A 218 -11.80 19.45 11.94
N ARG A 219 -11.52 20.12 13.06
CA ARG A 219 -10.29 20.92 13.23
C ARG A 219 -9.05 20.03 13.19
N ALA A 220 -9.08 18.89 13.87
CA ALA A 220 -7.95 17.98 13.92
C ALA A 220 -7.63 17.34 12.56
N VAL A 221 -8.65 16.98 11.77
CA VAL A 221 -8.47 16.51 10.39
C VAL A 221 -7.83 17.59 9.52
N ARG A 222 -8.25 18.85 9.65
CA ARG A 222 -7.62 19.97 8.92
C ARG A 222 -6.16 20.15 9.34
N ARG A 223 -5.89 20.14 10.64
CA ARG A 223 -4.54 20.23 11.22
C ARG A 223 -3.60 19.18 10.63
N ILE A 224 -3.98 17.89 10.66
CA ILE A 224 -3.09 16.84 10.12
C ILE A 224 -2.88 16.94 8.61
N CYS A 225 -3.86 17.48 7.86
CA CYS A 225 -3.71 17.75 6.43
C CYS A 225 -2.68 18.85 6.17
N GLU A 226 -2.73 19.93 6.95
CA GLU A 226 -1.79 21.06 6.88
C GLU A 226 -0.39 20.64 7.32
N GLU A 227 -0.25 19.96 8.47
CA GLU A 227 1.02 19.41 8.96
C GLU A 227 1.66 18.45 7.93
N ALA A 228 0.84 17.65 7.24
CA ALA A 228 1.32 16.76 6.18
C ALA A 228 1.83 17.53 4.96
N TYR A 229 1.11 18.56 4.54
CA TYR A 229 1.54 19.42 3.45
C TYR A 229 2.85 20.15 3.79
N GLU A 230 2.95 20.73 4.99
CA GLU A 230 4.16 21.39 5.49
C GLU A 230 5.34 20.41 5.53
N ALA A 231 5.13 19.19 6.03
CA ALA A 231 6.16 18.15 6.04
C ALA A 231 6.69 17.85 4.61
N VAL A 232 5.82 17.88 3.60
CA VAL A 232 6.26 17.72 2.19
C VAL A 232 7.13 18.90 1.75
N GLN A 233 6.76 20.13 2.12
CA GLN A 233 7.56 21.33 1.78
C GLN A 233 8.93 21.32 2.48
N GLU A 234 9.01 20.78 3.69
CA GLU A 234 10.26 20.54 4.42
C GLU A 234 11.13 19.41 3.82
N GLY A 235 10.68 18.75 2.75
CA GLY A 235 11.40 17.70 2.07
C GLY A 235 11.29 16.32 2.72
N ASN A 236 10.32 16.09 3.61
CA ASN A 236 10.02 14.75 4.09
C ASN A 236 9.35 13.95 2.96
N THR A 237 9.80 12.72 2.73
CA THR A 237 9.29 11.82 1.69
C THR A 237 8.46 10.67 2.25
N ILE A 238 8.39 10.54 3.58
CA ILE A 238 7.59 9.53 4.29
C ILE A 238 6.79 10.23 5.39
N ILE A 239 5.47 10.03 5.41
CA ILE A 239 4.59 10.58 6.45
C ILE A 239 4.03 9.43 7.28
N ILE A 240 4.36 9.42 8.57
CA ILE A 240 3.86 8.44 9.53
C ILE A 240 2.71 9.07 10.31
N LEU A 241 1.48 8.71 9.98
CA LEU A 241 0.30 9.06 10.77
C LEU A 241 0.23 8.15 11.99
N SER A 242 0.17 8.73 13.20
CA SER A 242 0.21 7.95 14.44
C SER A 242 -0.79 8.41 15.48
N ASP A 243 -1.59 7.46 15.95
CA ASP A 243 -2.49 7.58 17.10
C ASP A 243 -1.80 7.24 18.43
N ARG A 244 -0.47 7.02 18.45
CA ARG A 244 0.24 6.76 19.70
C ARG A 244 0.10 7.98 20.63
N GLY A 245 -0.28 7.70 21.88
CA GLY A 245 -0.53 8.73 22.89
C GLY A 245 -2.01 8.97 23.21
N VAL A 246 -2.92 8.11 22.75
CA VAL A 246 -4.32 8.11 23.25
C VAL A 246 -4.32 8.04 24.77
N ASP A 247 -5.07 8.96 25.38
CA ASP A 247 -5.28 9.07 26.81
C ASP A 247 -6.67 9.68 27.09
N VAL A 248 -6.95 9.97 28.35
CA VAL A 248 -8.23 10.52 28.81
C VAL A 248 -8.55 11.93 28.27
N TYR A 249 -7.57 12.65 27.76
CA TYR A 249 -7.73 14.00 27.20
C TYR A 249 -7.60 14.01 25.66
N ASN A 250 -7.06 12.94 25.08
CA ASN A 250 -6.68 12.88 23.67
C ASN A 250 -7.30 11.65 23.00
N ALA A 251 -8.36 11.88 22.24
CA ALA A 251 -9.00 10.85 21.43
C ALA A 251 -8.30 10.67 20.07
N PRO A 252 -8.29 9.45 19.51
CA PRO A 252 -7.75 9.20 18.18
C PRO A 252 -8.71 9.65 17.08
N ILE A 253 -8.16 10.27 16.03
CA ILE A 253 -8.86 10.39 14.75
C ILE A 253 -8.94 8.97 14.16
N PRO A 254 -10.11 8.47 13.73
CA PRO A 254 -10.20 7.17 13.07
C PRO A 254 -9.19 7.05 11.93
N SER A 255 -8.38 5.99 11.94
CA SER A 255 -7.21 5.88 11.05
C SER A 255 -7.58 5.99 9.57
N LEU A 256 -8.69 5.36 9.15
CA LEU A 256 -9.19 5.46 7.78
C LEU A 256 -9.55 6.91 7.39
N LEU A 257 -10.14 7.68 8.32
CA LEU A 257 -10.45 9.10 8.09
C LEU A 257 -9.17 9.94 8.02
N ALA A 258 -8.20 9.68 8.89
CA ALA A 258 -6.92 10.39 8.91
C ALA A 258 -6.15 10.17 7.60
N VAL A 259 -6.00 8.92 7.16
CA VAL A 259 -5.31 8.55 5.91
C VAL A 259 -6.05 9.14 4.71
N ALA A 260 -7.36 8.97 4.61
CA ALA A 260 -8.14 9.48 3.48
C ALA A 260 -8.09 11.02 3.40
N GLY A 261 -8.22 11.69 4.55
CA GLY A 261 -8.16 13.15 4.64
C GLY A 261 -6.82 13.69 4.12
N VAL A 262 -5.70 13.17 4.65
CA VAL A 262 -4.35 13.56 4.23
C VAL A 262 -4.09 13.21 2.77
N HIS A 263 -4.40 11.98 2.36
CA HIS A 263 -4.18 11.51 0.99
C HIS A 263 -4.87 12.41 -0.05
N HIS A 264 -6.17 12.65 0.10
CA HIS A 264 -6.90 13.50 -0.83
C HIS A 264 -6.52 14.98 -0.72
N HIS A 265 -6.12 15.47 0.45
CA HIS A 265 -5.61 16.82 0.59
C HIS A 265 -4.31 17.01 -0.21
N LEU A 266 -3.34 16.10 -0.07
CA LEU A 266 -2.08 16.16 -0.81
C LEU A 266 -2.28 16.00 -2.33
N ILE A 267 -3.30 15.24 -2.78
CA ILE A 267 -3.69 15.18 -4.20
C ILE A 267 -4.17 16.55 -4.68
N ARG A 268 -5.09 17.19 -3.94
CA ARG A 268 -5.60 18.52 -4.30
C ARG A 268 -4.50 19.59 -4.33
N GLN A 269 -3.49 19.44 -3.49
CA GLN A 269 -2.30 20.29 -3.47
C GLN A 269 -1.25 19.93 -4.55
N GLY A 270 -1.44 18.85 -5.30
CA GLY A 270 -0.51 18.43 -6.35
C GLY A 270 0.83 17.91 -5.84
N VAL A 271 0.89 17.44 -4.58
CA VAL A 271 2.14 17.00 -3.95
C VAL A 271 2.10 15.55 -3.45
N ARG A 272 1.01 14.80 -3.66
CA ARG A 272 0.91 13.41 -3.18
C ARG A 272 1.99 12.49 -3.73
N THR A 273 2.49 12.72 -4.95
CA THR A 273 3.58 11.93 -5.54
C THR A 273 4.94 12.16 -4.85
N LYS A 274 5.10 13.23 -4.06
CA LYS A 274 6.36 13.54 -3.39
C LYS A 274 6.57 12.77 -2.08
N VAL A 275 5.54 12.10 -1.59
CA VAL A 275 5.56 11.42 -0.29
C VAL A 275 4.86 10.06 -0.34
N SER A 276 5.15 9.22 0.64
CA SER A 276 4.36 8.02 0.94
C SER A 276 3.65 8.14 2.28
#